data_AF-A0A9E6AST5-F1
#
_entry.id   AF-A0A9E6AST5-F1
#
_cell.length_a   1.000
_cell.length_b   1.000
_cell.length_c   1.000
_cell.angle_alpha   90.00
_cell.angle_beta   90.00
_cell.angle_gamma   90.00
#
_symmetry.space_group_name_H-M   'P 1'
#
loop_
_entity.id
_entity.type
_entity.pdbx_description
1 polymer ?
#
loop_
_entity_poly.entity_id
_entity_poly.type
_entity_poly.pdbx_seq_one_letter_code
_entity_poly.pdbx_strand_id
1 'polypeptide(L)'
;MIRAALTGCPTEQLKRLLKAIHRDVVTFPISRSNLIATAFGDFEEHLDIVIALDKEPAKRVIVAVIAEREMYLKRTAAAQRRPK
;
A
#
# COMPACT_ATOMS: atom_id res chain seq x y z
N MET A 1 -14.75 1.74 14.50
CA MET A 1 -14.78 2.01 13.04
C MET A 1 -13.42 1.66 12.48
N ILE A 2 -13.29 0.57 11.72
CA ILE A 2 -12.02 0.23 11.06
C ILE A 2 -11.88 1.22 9.90
N ARG A 3 -11.22 2.35 10.16
CA ARG A 3 -10.86 3.30 9.10
C ARG A 3 -10.04 2.52 8.09
N ALA A 4 -10.45 2.66 6.83
CA ALA A 4 -9.95 1.91 5.71
C ALA A 4 -8.48 2.32 5.47
N ALA A 5 -7.57 1.67 6.19
CA ALA A 5 -6.25 2.22 6.48
C ALA A 5 -5.49 2.57 5.20
N LEU A 6 -5.50 1.70 4.21
CA LEU A 6 -4.77 1.91 2.95
C LEU A 6 -5.59 2.62 1.88
N THR A 7 -6.90 2.86 2.07
CA THR A 7 -7.81 3.31 1.01
C THR A 7 -7.51 4.72 0.54
N GLY A 8 -7.02 5.59 1.43
CA GLY A 8 -6.54 6.93 1.08
C GLY A 8 -5.19 6.95 0.35
N CYS A 9 -4.40 5.88 0.46
CA CYS A 9 -3.07 5.84 -0.15
C CYS A 9 -3.18 5.59 -1.67
N PRO A 10 -2.58 6.44 -2.54
CA PRO A 10 -2.53 6.18 -3.98
C PRO A 10 -1.78 4.87 -4.31
N THR A 11 -2.23 4.13 -5.31
CA THR A 11 -1.62 2.84 -5.69
C THR A 11 -0.15 2.96 -6.06
N GLU A 12 0.26 4.06 -6.69
CA GLU A 12 1.68 4.31 -7.03
C GLU A 12 2.55 4.49 -5.78
N GLN A 13 2.01 5.09 -4.72
CA GLN A 13 2.70 5.21 -3.45
C GLN A 13 2.86 3.85 -2.76
N LEU A 14 1.84 2.99 -2.81
CA LEU A 14 1.94 1.60 -2.34
C LEU A 14 2.99 0.80 -3.11
N LYS A 15 3.11 0.99 -4.43
CA LYS A 15 4.17 0.36 -5.24
C LYS A 15 5.56 0.86 -4.86
N ARG A 16 5.72 2.15 -4.59
CA ARG A 16 6.99 2.73 -4.10
C ARG A 16 7.37 2.14 -2.75
N LEU A 17 6.42 2.03 -1.82
CA LEU A 17 6.64 1.42 -0.52
C LEU A 17 7.03 -0.07 -0.65
N LEU A 18 6.33 -0.83 -1.49
CA LEU A 18 6.67 -2.23 -1.77
C LEU A 18 8.10 -2.38 -2.30
N LYS A 19 8.52 -1.49 -3.21
CA LYS A 19 9.88 -1.46 -3.76
C LYS A 19 10.92 -1.13 -2.69
N ALA A 20 10.61 -0.21 -1.78
CA ALA A 20 11.49 0.15 -0.66
C ALA A 20 11.65 -1.00 0.34
N ILE A 21 10.55 -1.69 0.67
CA ILE A 21 10.57 -2.92 1.50
C ILE A 21 11.39 -4.02 0.83
N HIS A 22 11.23 -4.22 -0.48
CA HIS A 22 12.00 -5.22 -1.22
C HIS A 22 13.50 -4.93 -1.25
N ARG A 23 13.88 -3.65 -1.22
CA ARG A 23 15.27 -3.18 -1.26
C ARG A 23 15.89 -3.00 0.13
N ASP A 24 15.18 -3.38 1.20
CA ASP A 24 15.63 -3.18 2.59
C ASP A 24 15.98 -1.72 2.93
N VAL A 25 15.33 -0.77 2.25
CA VAL A 25 15.48 0.67 2.53
C VAL A 25 14.71 1.06 3.79
N VAL A 26 13.62 0.34 4.07
CA VAL A 26 12.78 0.54 5.25
C VAL A 26 13.29 -0.36 6.37
N THR A 27 13.59 0.22 7.52
CA THR A 27 13.90 -0.53 8.75
C THR A 27 12.67 -1.29 9.29
N PHE A 28 12.89 -2.49 9.82
CA PHE A 28 11.83 -3.32 10.42
C PHE A 28 12.05 -3.48 11.95
N PRO A 29 10.97 -3.60 12.74
CA PRO A 29 9.56 -3.48 12.35
C PRO A 29 9.22 -2.06 11.88
N ILE A 30 8.27 -1.94 10.94
CA ILE A 30 7.92 -0.64 10.35
C ILE A 30 7.46 0.32 11.46
N SER A 31 8.11 1.48 11.53
CA SER A 31 7.72 2.55 12.44
C SER A 31 7.34 3.80 11.65
N ARG A 32 6.48 4.65 12.22
CA ARG A 32 6.09 5.91 11.60
C ARG A 32 7.30 6.83 11.37
N SER A 33 8.22 6.88 12.34
CA SER A 33 9.46 7.65 12.23
C SER A 33 10.32 7.21 11.03
N ASN A 34 10.40 5.91 10.78
CA ASN A 34 11.14 5.37 9.65
C ASN A 34 10.43 5.66 8.31
N LEU A 35 9.10 5.57 8.26
CA LEU A 35 8.34 5.98 7.06
C LEU A 35 8.56 7.46 6.72
N ILE A 36 8.55 8.34 7.72
CA ILE A 36 8.86 9.76 7.54
C ILE A 36 10.30 9.94 7.02
N ALA A 37 11.27 9.27 7.66
CA ALA A 37 12.68 9.35 7.28
C ALA A 37 12.98 8.81 5.86
N THR A 38 12.19 7.85 5.38
CA THR A 38 12.33 7.22 4.06
C THR A 38 11.46 7.88 2.97
N ALA A 39 11.00 9.11 3.19
CA ALA A 39 10.20 9.92 2.27
C ALA A 39 8.80 9.33 1.95
N PHE A 40 8.19 8.70 2.96
CA PHE A 40 6.79 8.27 2.96
C PHE A 40 5.92 9.04 3.98
N GLY A 41 6.43 10.17 4.50
CA GLY A 41 5.77 11.02 5.48
C GLY A 41 4.68 11.95 4.95
N ASP A 42 4.27 11.81 3.68
CA ASP A 42 3.13 12.55 3.12
C ASP A 42 1.83 11.73 3.15
N PHE A 43 1.92 10.43 3.48
CA PHE A 43 0.79 9.50 3.44
C PHE A 43 0.89 8.38 4.49
N GLU A 44 1.79 8.53 5.45
CA GLU A 44 2.01 7.65 6.60
C GLU A 44 0.75 7.48 7.47
N GLU A 45 -0.14 8.49 7.50
CA GLU A 45 -1.45 8.39 8.14
C GLU A 45 -2.35 7.32 7.50
N HIS A 46 -2.09 6.94 6.25
CA HIS A 46 -2.76 5.83 5.56
C HIS A 46 -1.99 4.52 5.68
N LEU A 47 -0.88 4.49 6.41
CA LEU A 47 -0.03 3.32 6.58
C LEU A 47 -0.16 2.68 7.96
N ASP A 48 -1.12 3.11 8.78
CA ASP A 48 -1.30 2.61 10.15
C ASP A 48 -1.42 1.08 10.23
N ILE A 49 -2.00 0.42 9.23
CA ILE A 49 -2.13 -1.05 9.20
C ILE A 49 -0.80 -1.78 8.94
N VAL A 50 0.20 -1.10 8.39
CA VAL A 50 1.53 -1.68 8.16
C VAL A 50 2.54 -1.29 9.24
N ILE A 51 2.16 -0.40 10.17
CA ILE A 51 2.98 -0.08 11.34
C ILE A 51 3.11 -1.33 12.23
N ALA A 52 4.27 -1.49 12.84
CA ALA A 52 4.68 -2.63 13.67
C ALA A 52 4.76 -3.98 12.94
N LEU A 53 4.57 -4.01 11.62
CA LEU A 53 4.77 -5.22 10.83
C LEU A 53 6.25 -5.41 10.48
N ASP A 54 6.68 -6.67 10.54
CA ASP A 54 7.93 -7.12 9.96
C ASP A 54 7.84 -7.18 8.42
N LYS A 55 9.00 -7.37 7.79
CA LYS A 55 9.17 -7.33 6.33
C LYS A 55 8.16 -8.20 5.56
N GLU A 56 8.08 -9.48 5.91
CA GLU A 56 7.23 -10.43 5.19
C GLU A 56 5.73 -10.16 5.37
N PRO A 57 5.21 -9.94 6.60
CA PRO A 57 3.83 -9.50 6.78
C PRO A 57 3.50 -8.20 6.04
N ALA A 58 4.34 -7.17 6.14
CA ALA A 58 4.13 -5.89 5.47
C ALA A 58 4.05 -6.04 3.94
N LYS A 59 4.98 -6.82 3.37
CA LYS A 59 5.01 -7.14 1.95
C LYS A 59 3.72 -7.83 1.49
N ARG A 60 3.23 -8.82 2.24
CA ARG A 60 2.00 -9.55 1.92
C ARG A 60 0.78 -8.61 1.90
N VAL A 61 0.65 -7.77 2.92
CA VAL A 61 -0.46 -6.79 3.02
C VAL A 61 -0.45 -5.85 1.82
N ILE A 62 0.70 -5.26 1.50
CA ILE A 62 0.80 -4.28 0.40
C ILE A 62 0.54 -4.95 -0.96
N VAL A 63 1.07 -6.15 -1.19
CA VAL A 63 0.82 -6.90 -2.44
C VAL A 63 -0.66 -7.24 -2.59
N ALA A 64 -1.31 -7.71 -1.53
CA ALA A 64 -2.73 -8.04 -1.56
C ALA A 64 -3.59 -6.83 -1.95
N VAL A 65 -3.32 -5.67 -1.34
CA VAL A 65 -4.06 -4.42 -1.61
C VAL A 65 -3.85 -3.93 -3.04
N ILE A 66 -2.62 -3.98 -3.55
CA ILE A 66 -2.33 -3.62 -4.95
C ILE A 66 -3.08 -4.54 -5.90
N ALA A 67 -3.02 -5.86 -5.67
CA ALA A 67 -3.70 -6.84 -6.51
C ALA A 67 -5.21 -6.65 -6.54
N GLU A 68 -5.83 -6.41 -5.37
CA GLU A 68 -7.27 -6.16 -5.26
C GLU A 68 -7.68 -4.91 -6.07
N ARG A 69 -6.92 -3.82 -5.97
CA ARG A 69 -7.17 -2.59 -6.72
C ARG A 69 -7.03 -2.77 -8.22
N GLU A 70 -6.01 -3.47 -8.67
CA GLU A 70 -5.85 -3.76 -10.10
C GLU A 70 -6.98 -4.63 -10.64
N MET A 71 -7.43 -5.62 -9.87
CA MET A 71 -8.59 -6.42 -10.23
C MET A 71 -9.85 -5.57 -10.32
N TYR A 72 -10.06 -4.67 -9.37
CA TYR A 72 -11.19 -3.74 -9.37
C TYR A 72 -11.19 -2.86 -10.62
N LEU A 73 -10.05 -2.24 -10.96
CA LEU A 73 -9.90 -1.41 -12.16
C LEU A 73 -10.12 -2.19 -13.46
N LYS A 74 -9.62 -3.43 -13.53
CA LYS A 74 -9.84 -4.31 -14.70
C LYS A 74 -11.33 -4.64 -14.86
N ARG A 75 -12.04 -4.91 -13.76
CA ARG A 75 -13.48 -5.21 -13.77
C ARG A 75 -14.32 -4.02 -14.20
N THR A 76 -14.04 -2.82 -13.67
CA THR A 76 -14.78 -1.60 -14.02
C THR A 76 -14.55 -1.21 -15.48
N ALA A 77 -13.31 -1.33 -15.98
CA ALA A 77 -12.99 -1.10 -17.38
C ALA A 77 -13.69 -2.11 -18.32
N ALA A 78 -13.80 -3.38 -17.92
CA ALA A 78 -14.52 -4.39 -18.70
C ALA A 78 -16.04 -4.14 -18.74
N ALA A 79 -16.63 -3.67 -17.63
CA ALA A 79 -18.05 -3.32 -17.55
C ALA A 79 -18.41 -2.12 -18.44
N GLN A 80 -17.53 -1.13 -18.55
CA GLN A 80 -17.73 0.06 -19.40
C GLN A 80 -17.61 -0.22 -20.91
N ARG A 81 -16.96 -1.33 -21.30
CA ARG A 81 -16.72 -1.70 -22.71
C ARG A 81 -17.84 -2.52 -23.36
N ARG A 82 -18.94 -2.79 -22.67
CA ARG A 82 -20.12 -3.41 -23.29
C ARG A 82 -21.06 -2.30 -23.78
N PRO A 83 -21.03 -1.92 -25.07
CA PRO A 83 -22.09 -1.10 -25.63
C PRO A 83 -23.41 -1.88 -25.58
N LYS A 84 -24.48 -1.18 -25.23
CA LYS A 84 -25.86 -1.65 -25.33
C LYS A 84 -26.26 -1.85 -26.78
#